data_AF-A0A524EGJ4-F1
#
_entry.id   AF-A0A524EGJ4-F1
#
_cell.length_a   1.000
_cell.length_b   1.000
_cell.length_c   1.000
_cell.angle_alpha   90.00
_cell.angle_beta   90.00
_cell.angle_gamma   90.00
#
_symmetry.space_group_name_H-M   'P 1'
#
loop_
_entity.id
_entity.type
_entity.pdbx_description
1 polymer ?
#
loop_
_entity_poly.entity_id
_entity_poly.type
_entity_poly.pdbx_seq_one_letter_code
_entity_poly.pdbx_strand_id
1 'polypeptide(L)'
;MMWQMVLNIVFLIFGYLLGSVNPGYLFGKLKGIDIREIGTKNAGTSNTYRVLGIGYAIPTAIYDTLKGVSIMLIALSLGVDPFFAHLSGIMTIVGHIFPFYLKFKGGQGVAAATGLLLYYLLVYFIVNPWFFLIIPYLLLIVAIFYYISRRGNLLGVMVLPVLGYAVWINYPAYIENVFFTIILAQIIIIGIYNIINRKLFKIEDEDFQTRYWRVITRPFAFLFIVFFIILGQFSALIINGIVACVFIFLDILRIFHEKSSALMTERAKRVYREEERKTFSSMTTFLVALFISLLLFEKNIAIASSIFLIFGDTFGKIFGLAFGKKWIIKHKKTLEGTLGYIGAMLIFGYFLFTSLDLSLWILIIGCLTAPVVELLSMGVNDNLTVPIISGAIMTVALFMGI
;
A
#
# COMPACT_ATOMS: atom_id res chain seq x y z
N MET A 1 39.42 1.64 22.41
CA MET A 1 38.47 2.67 21.93
C MET A 1 38.84 3.23 20.55
N MET A 2 40.05 3.77 20.35
CA MET A 2 40.48 4.32 19.05
C MET A 2 40.47 3.30 17.90
N TRP A 3 40.99 2.09 18.11
CA TRP A 3 40.99 1.03 17.10
C TRP A 3 39.58 0.65 16.61
N GLN A 4 38.63 0.50 17.54
CA GLN A 4 37.23 0.20 17.20
C GLN A 4 36.60 1.31 16.37
N MET A 5 36.84 2.56 16.73
CA MET A 5 36.33 3.72 15.99
C MET A 5 36.89 3.77 14.56
N VAL A 6 38.18 3.46 14.39
CA VAL A 6 38.80 3.36 13.06
C VAL A 6 38.17 2.23 12.25
N LEU A 7 38.02 1.02 12.82
CA LEU A 7 37.37 -0.10 12.14
C LEU A 7 35.94 0.25 11.70
N ASN A 8 35.14 0.85 12.59
CA ASN A 8 33.78 1.28 12.30
C ASN A 8 33.74 2.21 11.08
N ILE A 9 34.57 3.26 11.06
CA ILE A 9 34.61 4.24 9.96
C ILE A 9 35.08 3.59 8.65
N VAL A 10 36.10 2.75 8.72
CA VAL A 10 36.66 2.04 7.54
C VAL A 10 35.58 1.20 6.86
N PHE A 11 34.74 0.50 7.62
CA PHE A 11 33.65 -0.30 7.05
C PHE A 11 32.52 0.52 6.45
N LEU A 12 32.24 1.72 6.96
CA LEU A 12 31.30 2.65 6.30
C LEU A 12 31.82 3.08 4.93
N ILE A 13 33.11 3.40 4.84
CA ILE A 13 33.77 3.79 3.58
C ILE A 13 33.77 2.61 2.62
N PHE A 14 34.15 1.41 3.06
CA PHE A 14 34.12 0.22 2.22
C PHE A 14 32.72 -0.13 1.75
N GLY A 15 31.70 0.01 2.60
CA GLY A 15 30.30 -0.12 2.20
C GLY A 15 29.95 0.80 1.04
N TYR A 16 30.27 2.09 1.16
CA TYR A 16 30.05 3.06 0.08
C TYR A 16 30.81 2.70 -1.21
N LEU A 17 32.08 2.34 -1.11
CA LEU A 17 32.92 2.00 -2.26
C LEU A 17 32.43 0.73 -2.98
N LEU A 18 32.11 -0.33 -2.23
CA LEU A 18 31.55 -1.55 -2.78
C LEU A 18 30.18 -1.28 -3.42
N GLY A 19 29.35 -0.48 -2.76
CA GLY A 19 28.07 -0.03 -3.28
C GLY A 19 28.18 0.70 -4.61
N SER A 20 29.20 1.55 -4.74
CA SER A 20 29.46 2.38 -5.92
C SER A 20 29.72 1.55 -7.18
N VAL A 21 30.16 0.29 -7.04
CA VAL A 21 30.32 -0.61 -8.16
C VAL A 21 28.93 -0.97 -8.73
N ASN A 22 28.70 -0.55 -9.97
CA ASN A 22 27.48 -0.81 -10.72
C ASN A 22 27.77 -1.75 -11.92
N PRO A 23 27.57 -3.07 -11.78
CA PRO A 23 27.90 -4.03 -12.84
C PRO A 23 27.15 -3.78 -14.14
N GLY A 24 25.88 -3.35 -14.08
CA GLY A 24 25.09 -3.02 -15.26
C GLY A 24 25.75 -1.94 -16.12
N TYR A 25 26.28 -0.89 -15.48
CA TYR A 25 27.04 0.15 -16.17
C TYR A 25 28.36 -0.39 -16.74
N LEU A 26 29.10 -1.20 -15.97
CA LEU A 26 30.36 -1.79 -16.41
C LEU A 26 30.17 -2.69 -17.65
N PHE A 27 29.14 -3.54 -17.65
CA PHE A 27 28.79 -4.36 -18.81
C PHE A 27 28.38 -3.52 -20.02
N GLY A 28 27.65 -2.42 -19.81
CA GLY A 28 27.34 -1.46 -20.87
C GLY A 28 28.61 -0.87 -21.47
N LYS A 29 29.53 -0.40 -20.62
CA LYS A 29 30.79 0.18 -21.05
C LYS A 29 31.65 -0.82 -21.83
N LEU A 30 31.68 -2.09 -21.43
CA LEU A 30 32.34 -3.18 -22.18
C LEU A 30 31.72 -3.40 -23.57
N LYS A 31 30.45 -3.05 -23.75
CA LYS A 31 29.74 -3.07 -25.04
C LYS A 31 29.78 -1.73 -25.79
N GLY A 32 30.53 -0.75 -25.28
CA GLY A 32 30.65 0.58 -25.89
C GLY A 32 29.41 1.46 -25.74
N ILE A 33 28.50 1.15 -24.81
CA ILE A 33 27.26 1.93 -24.59
C ILE A 33 27.14 2.40 -23.15
N ASP A 34 26.61 3.61 -22.93
CA ASP A 34 26.18 4.03 -21.60
C ASP A 34 24.71 3.65 -21.40
N ILE A 35 24.45 2.61 -20.59
CA ILE A 35 23.07 2.18 -20.33
C ILE A 35 22.22 3.27 -19.67
N ARG A 36 22.83 4.29 -19.04
CA ARG A 36 22.09 5.40 -18.40
C ARG A 36 21.51 6.39 -19.41
N GLU A 37 21.89 6.29 -20.67
CA GLU A 37 21.30 7.10 -21.74
C GLU A 37 20.11 6.39 -22.41
N ILE A 38 19.98 5.08 -22.17
CA ILE A 38 19.04 4.19 -22.87
C ILE A 38 18.02 3.59 -21.88
N GLY A 39 16.81 3.31 -22.37
CA GLY A 39 15.77 2.63 -21.60
C GLY A 39 15.25 3.44 -20.42
N THR A 40 15.43 2.92 -19.20
CA THR A 40 15.01 3.60 -17.94
C THR A 40 16.02 4.63 -17.43
N LYS A 41 17.16 4.78 -18.11
CA LYS A 41 18.21 5.74 -17.77
C LYS A 41 18.84 5.56 -16.38
N ASN A 42 18.78 4.34 -15.84
CA ASN A 42 19.37 3.96 -14.56
C ASN A 42 20.45 2.88 -14.75
N ALA A 43 21.43 2.83 -13.85
CA ALA A 43 22.53 1.85 -13.93
C ALA A 43 22.19 0.44 -13.37
N GLY A 44 20.95 0.20 -12.96
CA GLY A 44 20.54 -1.03 -12.26
C GLY A 44 20.00 -2.14 -13.15
N THR A 45 19.79 -3.32 -12.55
CA THR A 45 19.35 -4.58 -13.17
C THR A 45 18.21 -4.45 -14.18
N SER A 46 17.14 -3.72 -13.85
CA SER A 46 15.98 -3.61 -14.75
C SER A 46 16.34 -2.95 -16.07
N ASN A 47 17.28 -2.01 -16.07
CA ASN A 47 17.74 -1.36 -17.29
C ASN A 47 18.72 -2.25 -18.05
N THR A 48 19.64 -2.89 -17.32
CA THR A 48 20.55 -3.91 -17.88
C THR A 48 19.77 -4.98 -18.64
N TYR A 49 18.66 -5.48 -18.09
CA TYR A 49 17.79 -6.44 -18.78
C TYR A 49 17.22 -5.88 -20.09
N ARG A 50 16.75 -4.63 -20.09
CA ARG A 50 16.14 -4.01 -21.27
C ARG A 50 17.15 -3.68 -22.37
N VAL A 51 18.37 -3.31 -21.99
CA VAL A 51 19.39 -2.80 -22.93
C VAL A 51 20.37 -3.89 -23.36
N LEU A 52 20.82 -4.74 -22.44
CA LEU A 52 21.84 -5.74 -22.66
C LEU A 52 21.29 -7.18 -22.65
N GLY A 53 20.07 -7.39 -22.18
CA GLY A 53 19.44 -8.71 -22.10
C GLY A 53 19.71 -9.48 -20.81
N ILE A 54 19.12 -10.68 -20.71
CA ILE A 54 19.09 -11.48 -19.48
C ILE A 54 20.48 -11.93 -19.00
N GLY A 55 21.39 -12.24 -19.92
CA GLY A 55 22.74 -12.75 -19.60
C GLY A 55 23.57 -11.77 -18.78
N TYR A 56 23.38 -10.46 -18.96
CA TYR A 56 24.03 -9.42 -18.15
C TYR A 56 23.19 -8.98 -16.95
N ALA A 57 21.86 -9.11 -17.05
CA ALA A 57 20.95 -8.76 -15.97
C ALA A 57 21.07 -9.69 -14.76
N ILE A 58 21.17 -11.00 -14.96
CA ILE A 58 21.31 -11.98 -13.86
C ILE A 58 22.54 -11.69 -12.99
N PRO A 59 23.78 -11.62 -13.51
CA PRO A 59 24.94 -11.34 -12.67
C PRO A 59 24.87 -9.95 -12.03
N THR A 60 24.30 -8.95 -12.72
CA THR A 60 24.04 -7.63 -12.12
C THR A 60 23.09 -7.75 -10.92
N ALA A 61 22.00 -8.52 -11.05
CA ALA A 61 21.03 -8.73 -9.99
C ALA A 61 21.65 -9.42 -8.78
N ILE A 62 22.41 -10.50 -9.01
CA ILE A 62 23.06 -11.26 -7.95
C ILE A 62 24.03 -10.36 -7.19
N TYR A 63 24.92 -9.65 -7.90
CA TYR A 63 25.87 -8.75 -7.27
C TYR A 63 25.18 -7.62 -6.50
N ASP A 64 24.24 -6.91 -7.15
CA ASP A 64 23.57 -5.77 -6.52
C ASP A 64 22.76 -6.18 -5.30
N THR A 65 22.18 -7.39 -5.29
CA THR A 65 21.44 -7.92 -4.13
C THR A 65 22.38 -8.32 -3.01
N LEU A 66 23.49 -9.00 -3.31
CA LEU A 66 24.35 -9.57 -2.28
C LEU A 66 25.32 -8.56 -1.65
N LYS A 67 25.80 -7.56 -2.40
CA LYS A 67 26.90 -6.69 -1.94
C LYS A 67 26.65 -6.02 -0.58
N GLY A 68 25.42 -5.61 -0.30
CA GLY A 68 25.03 -5.01 0.98
C GLY A 68 25.12 -5.98 2.14
N VAL A 69 24.60 -7.20 1.93
CA VAL A 69 24.66 -8.28 2.92
C VAL A 69 26.12 -8.70 3.14
N SER A 70 26.90 -8.84 2.06
CA SER A 70 28.30 -9.25 2.13
C SER A 70 29.14 -8.33 3.00
N ILE A 71 29.10 -7.00 2.77
CA ILE A 71 29.94 -6.09 3.57
C ILE A 71 29.51 -6.05 5.03
N MET A 72 28.21 -6.11 5.30
CA MET A 72 27.66 -6.13 6.66
C MET A 72 28.09 -7.39 7.42
N LEU A 73 28.01 -8.57 6.79
CA LEU A 73 28.45 -9.82 7.41
C LEU A 73 29.96 -9.87 7.63
N ILE A 74 30.76 -9.33 6.70
CA ILE A 74 32.21 -9.21 6.86
C ILE A 74 32.55 -8.23 8.01
N ALA A 75 31.81 -7.14 8.14
CA ALA A 75 31.98 -6.21 9.26
C ALA A 75 31.69 -6.90 10.60
N LEU A 76 30.56 -7.61 10.71
CA LEU A 76 30.20 -8.37 11.91
C LEU A 76 31.26 -9.42 12.27
N SER A 77 31.76 -10.18 11.29
CA SER A 77 32.76 -11.23 11.54
C SER A 77 34.12 -10.69 11.98
N LEU A 78 34.44 -9.44 11.63
CA LEU A 78 35.68 -8.77 12.04
C LEU A 78 35.52 -7.94 13.33
N GLY A 79 34.41 -8.10 14.04
CA GLY A 79 34.17 -7.45 15.33
C GLY A 79 33.87 -5.96 15.24
N VAL A 80 33.43 -5.46 14.07
CA VAL A 80 32.88 -4.11 13.94
C VAL A 80 31.64 -4.02 14.82
N ASP A 81 31.43 -2.85 15.43
CA ASP A 81 30.24 -2.64 16.25
C ASP A 81 28.96 -2.93 15.44
N PRO A 82 27.98 -3.69 15.98
CA PRO A 82 26.82 -4.15 15.21
C PRO A 82 26.07 -3.01 14.52
N PHE A 83 25.91 -1.85 15.18
CA PHE A 83 25.25 -0.70 14.58
C PHE A 83 26.00 -0.22 13.33
N PHE A 84 27.33 -0.10 13.40
CA PHE A 84 28.17 0.30 12.27
C PHE A 84 28.24 -0.78 11.18
N ALA A 85 28.18 -2.06 11.55
CA ALA A 85 28.12 -3.15 10.58
C ALA A 85 26.83 -3.10 9.75
N HIS A 86 25.66 -2.94 10.37
CA HIS A 86 24.40 -2.75 9.63
C HIS A 86 24.40 -1.45 8.82
N LEU A 87 24.95 -0.36 9.37
CA LEU A 87 25.09 0.90 8.66
C LEU A 87 26.00 0.78 7.43
N SER A 88 27.04 -0.06 7.46
CA SER A 88 27.88 -0.34 6.28
C SER A 88 27.08 -0.97 5.13
N GLY A 89 26.11 -1.83 5.45
CA GLY A 89 25.14 -2.36 4.49
C GLY A 89 24.31 -1.24 3.85
N ILE A 90 23.79 -0.31 4.64
CA ILE A 90 23.08 0.89 4.12
C ILE A 90 24.01 1.75 3.25
N MET A 91 25.28 1.92 3.64
CA MET A 91 26.26 2.66 2.82
C MET A 91 26.46 2.03 1.44
N THR A 92 26.28 0.72 1.27
CA THR A 92 26.27 0.12 -0.09
C THR A 92 25.12 0.60 -0.95
N ILE A 93 23.95 0.88 -0.34
CA ILE A 93 22.81 1.41 -1.05
C ILE A 93 23.08 2.86 -1.46
N VAL A 94 23.63 3.66 -0.55
CA VAL A 94 24.07 5.04 -0.83
C VAL A 94 25.09 5.06 -1.97
N GLY A 95 26.10 4.19 -1.92
CA GLY A 95 27.11 4.06 -2.98
C GLY A 95 26.48 3.68 -4.32
N HIS A 96 25.53 2.74 -4.33
CA HIS A 96 24.87 2.31 -5.57
C HIS A 96 24.02 3.43 -6.21
N ILE A 97 23.39 4.28 -5.40
CA ILE A 97 22.58 5.42 -5.88
C ILE A 97 23.49 6.58 -6.31
N PHE A 98 24.53 6.88 -5.51
CA PHE A 98 25.45 7.99 -5.71
C PHE A 98 26.92 7.53 -5.93
N PRO A 99 27.22 6.76 -6.98
CA PRO A 99 28.57 6.29 -7.28
C PRO A 99 29.48 7.44 -7.71
N PHE A 100 30.61 7.62 -7.01
CA PHE A 100 31.51 8.75 -7.21
C PHE A 100 32.03 8.88 -8.66
N TYR A 101 32.44 7.75 -9.28
CA TYR A 101 33.02 7.74 -10.63
C TYR A 101 31.97 7.95 -11.74
N LEU A 102 30.69 7.97 -11.40
CA LEU A 102 29.56 8.20 -12.30
C LEU A 102 28.93 9.58 -12.10
N LYS A 103 29.66 10.52 -11.51
CA LYS A 103 29.17 11.86 -11.15
C LYS A 103 27.93 11.77 -10.25
N PHE A 104 27.93 10.81 -9.33
CA PHE A 104 26.85 10.55 -8.37
C PHE A 104 25.49 10.22 -9.03
N LYS A 105 25.49 9.64 -10.24
CA LYS A 105 24.29 9.20 -10.96
C LYS A 105 24.34 7.69 -11.24
N GLY A 106 23.82 6.91 -10.29
CA GLY A 106 23.83 5.45 -10.31
C GLY A 106 22.48 4.78 -10.58
N GLY A 107 22.20 3.72 -9.83
CA GLY A 107 20.92 3.00 -9.87
C GLY A 107 19.94 3.49 -8.81
N GLN A 108 18.82 2.78 -8.64
CA GLN A 108 17.80 3.13 -7.65
C GLN A 108 18.05 2.51 -6.26
N GLY A 109 18.95 1.53 -6.14
CA GLY A 109 19.27 0.91 -4.85
C GLY A 109 18.30 -0.17 -4.38
N VAL A 110 17.22 -0.43 -5.14
CA VAL A 110 16.18 -1.40 -4.76
C VAL A 110 16.74 -2.81 -4.58
N ALA A 111 17.62 -3.29 -5.47
CA ALA A 111 18.19 -4.64 -5.35
C ALA A 111 19.05 -4.81 -4.09
N ALA A 112 19.93 -3.84 -3.80
CA ALA A 112 20.75 -3.82 -2.58
C ALA A 112 19.90 -3.74 -1.31
N ALA A 113 18.87 -2.89 -1.33
CA ALA A 113 17.89 -2.79 -0.26
C ALA A 113 17.14 -4.13 -0.05
N THR A 114 16.68 -4.77 -1.13
CA THR A 114 16.00 -6.07 -1.07
C THR A 114 16.91 -7.15 -0.50
N GLY A 115 18.20 -7.18 -0.83
CA GLY A 115 19.13 -8.17 -0.26
C GLY A 115 19.24 -8.05 1.26
N LEU A 116 19.41 -6.83 1.77
CA LEU A 116 19.41 -6.58 3.22
C LEU A 116 18.05 -6.89 3.86
N LEU A 117 16.94 -6.54 3.20
CA LEU A 117 15.60 -6.88 3.66
C LEU A 117 15.44 -8.41 3.83
N LEU A 118 15.87 -9.19 2.84
CA LEU A 118 15.83 -10.65 2.88
C LEU A 118 16.70 -11.23 4.00
N TYR A 119 17.87 -10.64 4.24
CA TYR A 119 18.71 -11.02 5.37
C TYR A 119 17.99 -10.83 6.71
N TYR A 120 17.40 -9.66 6.95
CA TYR A 120 16.67 -9.41 8.21
C TYR A 120 15.46 -10.34 8.36
N LEU A 121 14.72 -10.58 7.28
CA LEU A 121 13.63 -11.56 7.29
C LEU A 121 14.11 -12.96 7.66
N LEU A 122 15.25 -13.39 7.13
CA LEU A 122 15.86 -14.67 7.50
C LEU A 122 16.22 -14.70 8.99
N VAL A 123 16.78 -13.62 9.55
CA VAL A 123 17.07 -13.51 10.98
C VAL A 123 15.79 -13.67 11.81
N TYR A 124 14.73 -12.93 11.47
CA TYR A 124 13.43 -13.05 12.17
C TYR A 124 12.86 -14.48 12.08
N PHE A 125 12.93 -15.10 10.91
CA PHE A 125 12.47 -16.48 10.71
C PHE A 125 13.25 -17.51 11.52
N ILE A 126 14.56 -17.32 11.70
CA ILE A 126 15.39 -18.19 12.53
C ILE A 126 15.01 -18.01 14.02
N VAL A 127 14.80 -16.77 14.45
CA VAL A 127 14.49 -16.45 15.85
C VAL A 127 13.09 -16.92 16.24
N ASN A 128 12.10 -16.76 15.36
CA ASN A 128 10.73 -17.21 15.59
C ASN A 128 10.15 -17.84 14.31
N PRO A 129 10.26 -19.18 14.19
CA PRO A 129 9.73 -19.93 13.04
C PRO A 129 8.21 -19.79 12.84
N TRP A 130 7.43 -19.43 13.87
CA TRP A 130 5.99 -19.19 13.68
C TRP A 130 5.72 -17.97 12.80
N PHE A 131 6.68 -17.07 12.67
CA PHE A 131 6.59 -15.93 11.76
C PHE A 131 6.42 -16.38 10.29
N PHE A 132 6.80 -17.62 9.93
CA PHE A 132 6.53 -18.18 8.59
C PHE A 132 5.03 -18.22 8.24
N LEU A 133 4.14 -18.25 9.23
CA LEU A 133 2.68 -18.27 9.00
C LEU A 133 2.17 -17.00 8.30
N ILE A 134 2.93 -15.90 8.30
CA ILE A 134 2.56 -14.69 7.55
C ILE A 134 2.76 -14.84 6.04
N ILE A 135 3.59 -15.78 5.59
CA ILE A 135 3.98 -15.91 4.18
C ILE A 135 2.78 -16.24 3.27
N PRO A 136 1.95 -17.26 3.56
CA PRO A 136 0.77 -17.56 2.73
C PRO A 136 -0.15 -16.34 2.57
N TYR A 137 -0.30 -15.57 3.64
CA TYR A 137 -1.11 -14.36 3.67
C TYR A 137 -0.51 -13.25 2.78
N LEU A 138 0.79 -12.98 2.87
CA LEU A 138 1.47 -12.02 1.99
C LEU A 138 1.46 -12.48 0.52
N LEU A 139 1.63 -13.79 0.27
CA LEU A 139 1.59 -14.36 -1.07
C LEU A 139 0.21 -14.20 -1.72
N LEU A 140 -0.88 -14.28 -0.94
CA LEU A 140 -2.22 -13.99 -1.44
C LEU A 140 -2.35 -12.53 -1.91
N ILE A 141 -1.87 -11.57 -1.11
CA ILE A 141 -1.85 -10.15 -1.49
C ILE A 141 -0.99 -9.94 -2.75
N VAL A 142 0.18 -10.57 -2.81
CA VAL A 142 1.06 -10.56 -4.00
C VAL A 142 0.31 -11.10 -5.22
N ALA A 143 -0.35 -12.26 -5.11
CA ALA A 143 -1.07 -12.89 -6.21
C ALA A 143 -2.17 -11.97 -6.76
N ILE A 144 -2.94 -11.34 -5.88
CA ILE A 144 -4.01 -10.38 -6.24
C ILE A 144 -3.42 -9.20 -7.01
N PHE A 145 -2.47 -8.45 -6.43
CA PHE A 145 -1.95 -7.25 -7.07
C PHE A 145 -1.05 -7.53 -8.27
N TYR A 146 -0.48 -8.73 -8.35
CA TYR A 146 0.28 -9.20 -9.51
C TYR A 146 -0.67 -9.49 -10.66
N TYR A 147 -1.81 -10.13 -10.39
CA TYR A 147 -2.86 -10.35 -11.38
C TYR A 147 -3.37 -9.02 -11.95
N ILE A 148 -3.65 -8.05 -11.07
CA ILE A 148 -4.20 -6.74 -11.47
C ILE A 148 -3.19 -5.94 -12.32
N SER A 149 -1.96 -5.76 -11.83
CA SER A 149 -1.03 -4.81 -12.43
C SER A 149 0.07 -5.42 -13.30
N ARG A 150 0.51 -6.65 -12.98
CA ARG A 150 1.73 -7.28 -13.51
C ARG A 150 3.00 -6.43 -13.33
N ARG A 151 3.06 -5.59 -12.28
CA ARG A 151 4.17 -4.65 -12.04
C ARG A 151 4.72 -4.78 -10.62
N GLY A 152 6.01 -5.11 -10.51
CA GLY A 152 6.69 -5.29 -9.21
C GLY A 152 6.66 -4.06 -8.28
N ASN A 153 6.69 -2.83 -8.82
CA ASN A 153 6.64 -1.61 -8.00
C ASN A 153 5.34 -1.49 -7.20
N LEU A 154 4.21 -1.92 -7.79
CA LEU A 154 2.93 -1.90 -7.08
C LEU A 154 2.90 -2.94 -5.97
N LEU A 155 3.44 -4.15 -6.24
CA LEU A 155 3.53 -5.21 -5.25
C LEU A 155 4.28 -4.74 -4.00
N GLY A 156 5.44 -4.10 -4.18
CA GLY A 156 6.21 -3.56 -3.07
C GLY A 156 5.41 -2.56 -2.24
N VAL A 157 4.72 -1.61 -2.88
CA VAL A 157 3.92 -0.58 -2.17
C VAL A 157 2.73 -1.17 -1.44
N MET A 158 2.11 -2.25 -1.95
CA MET A 158 0.93 -2.86 -1.32
C MET A 158 1.29 -3.88 -0.23
N VAL A 159 2.37 -4.64 -0.39
CA VAL A 159 2.70 -5.78 0.47
C VAL A 159 3.66 -5.39 1.60
N LEU A 160 4.64 -4.53 1.32
CA LEU A 160 5.68 -4.20 2.29
C LEU A 160 5.17 -3.47 3.55
N PRO A 161 4.14 -2.60 3.51
CA PRO A 161 3.59 -2.04 4.75
C PRO A 161 3.03 -3.10 5.70
N VAL A 162 2.36 -4.12 5.17
CA VAL A 162 1.84 -5.26 5.95
C VAL A 162 2.98 -6.04 6.57
N LEU A 163 4.03 -6.33 5.79
CA LEU A 163 5.22 -7.01 6.29
C LEU A 163 5.92 -6.19 7.39
N GLY A 164 6.07 -4.88 7.20
CA GLY A 164 6.69 -4.01 8.18
C GLY A 164 5.94 -3.95 9.50
N TYR A 165 4.62 -3.87 9.43
CA TYR A 165 3.78 -3.94 10.62
C TYR A 165 3.82 -5.31 11.30
N ALA A 166 3.84 -6.40 10.52
CA ALA A 166 4.00 -7.75 11.05
C ALA A 166 5.33 -7.92 11.81
N VAL A 167 6.43 -7.35 11.29
CA VAL A 167 7.72 -7.34 12.02
C VAL A 167 7.62 -6.51 13.29
N TRP A 168 7.04 -5.30 13.21
CA TRP A 168 6.92 -4.39 14.35
C TRP A 168 6.21 -5.01 15.55
N ILE A 169 5.08 -5.69 15.32
CA ILE A 169 4.30 -6.31 16.42
C ILE A 169 4.95 -7.57 16.99
N ASN A 170 5.70 -8.33 16.17
CA ASN A 170 6.32 -9.59 16.60
C ASN A 170 7.72 -9.42 17.20
N TYR A 171 8.42 -8.33 16.86
CA TYR A 171 9.82 -8.10 17.26
C TYR A 171 10.08 -6.67 17.78
N PRO A 172 9.23 -6.03 18.59
CA PRO A 172 9.25 -4.58 18.82
C PRO A 172 10.57 -3.99 19.35
N ALA A 173 11.39 -4.78 20.05
CA ALA A 173 12.63 -4.32 20.71
C ALA A 173 13.93 -4.70 19.98
N TYR A 174 13.87 -5.26 18.77
CA TYR A 174 15.06 -5.70 18.02
C TYR A 174 15.79 -4.51 17.37
N ILE A 175 17.12 -4.43 17.54
CA ILE A 175 17.93 -3.33 17.01
C ILE A 175 17.91 -3.29 15.47
N GLU A 176 17.76 -4.46 14.85
CA GLU A 176 17.63 -4.67 13.42
C GLU A 176 16.40 -3.94 12.85
N ASN A 177 15.36 -3.72 13.67
CA ASN A 177 14.13 -3.07 13.21
C ASN A 177 14.36 -1.66 12.68
N VAL A 178 15.32 -0.91 13.24
CA VAL A 178 15.63 0.44 12.77
C VAL A 178 16.14 0.37 11.33
N PHE A 179 17.10 -0.54 11.07
CA PHE A 179 17.67 -0.73 9.74
C PHE A 179 16.65 -1.33 8.76
N PHE A 180 15.90 -2.34 9.20
CA PHE A 180 14.81 -2.94 8.44
C PHE A 180 13.78 -1.90 8.00
N THR A 181 13.34 -1.03 8.91
CA THR A 181 12.34 0.01 8.63
C THR A 181 12.88 1.06 7.65
N ILE A 182 14.14 1.47 7.78
CA ILE A 182 14.78 2.40 6.83
C ILE A 182 14.80 1.80 5.43
N ILE A 183 15.20 0.53 5.31
CA ILE A 183 15.27 -0.20 4.03
C ILE A 183 13.87 -0.37 3.43
N LEU A 184 12.90 -0.78 4.24
CA LEU A 184 11.51 -0.94 3.85
C LEU A 184 10.93 0.38 3.32
N ALA A 185 11.14 1.48 4.05
CA ALA A 185 10.70 2.82 3.67
C ALA A 185 11.35 3.25 2.36
N GLN A 186 12.65 3.01 2.18
CA GLN A 186 13.35 3.32 0.94
C GLN A 186 12.73 2.59 -0.27
N ILE A 187 12.48 1.27 -0.15
CA ILE A 187 11.87 0.47 -1.22
C ILE A 187 10.46 1.00 -1.55
N ILE A 188 9.65 1.31 -0.54
CA ILE A 188 8.31 1.86 -0.71
C ILE A 188 8.36 3.23 -1.40
N ILE A 189 9.24 4.14 -0.97
CA ILE A 189 9.40 5.49 -1.55
C ILE A 189 9.81 5.39 -3.03
N ILE A 190 10.78 4.53 -3.35
CA ILE A 190 11.19 4.30 -4.76
C ILE A 190 10.05 3.67 -5.55
N GLY A 191 9.30 2.74 -4.95
CA GLY A 191 8.11 2.15 -5.54
C GLY A 191 7.08 3.21 -5.92
N ILE A 192 6.73 4.10 -5.00
CA ILE A 192 5.81 5.22 -5.20
C ILE A 192 6.35 6.18 -6.28
N TYR A 193 7.62 6.59 -6.18
CA TYR A 193 8.27 7.44 -7.19
C TYR A 193 8.17 6.82 -8.59
N ASN A 194 8.42 5.52 -8.71
CA ASN A 194 8.31 4.81 -9.98
C ASN A 194 6.85 4.68 -10.47
N ILE A 195 5.88 4.53 -9.57
CA ILE A 195 4.44 4.51 -9.91
C ILE A 195 4.02 5.84 -10.52
N ILE A 196 4.40 6.94 -9.88
CA ILE A 196 4.07 8.30 -10.32
C ILE A 196 4.75 8.61 -11.65
N ASN A 197 6.07 8.47 -11.74
CA ASN A 197 6.83 8.87 -12.94
C ASN A 197 6.54 8.01 -14.17
N ARG A 198 6.23 6.73 -13.98
CA ARG A 198 5.84 5.84 -15.08
C ARG A 198 4.35 5.90 -15.39
N LYS A 199 3.59 6.76 -14.69
CA LYS A 199 2.14 6.91 -14.80
C LYS A 199 1.46 5.54 -14.79
N LEU A 200 1.76 4.73 -13.77
CA LEU A 200 1.31 3.34 -13.70
C LEU A 200 -0.22 3.24 -13.59
N PHE A 201 -0.86 4.19 -12.89
CA PHE A 201 -2.30 4.35 -12.88
C PHE A 201 -2.69 5.35 -13.98
N LYS A 202 -3.22 4.85 -15.10
CA LYS A 202 -3.84 5.67 -16.14
C LYS A 202 -5.34 5.47 -16.07
N ILE A 203 -6.05 6.52 -15.70
CA ILE A 203 -7.52 6.52 -15.66
C ILE A 203 -7.98 7.55 -16.70
N GLU A 204 -8.54 7.04 -17.79
CA GLU A 204 -9.03 7.84 -18.93
C GLU A 204 -10.51 8.23 -18.77
N ASP A 205 -11.19 7.67 -17.78
CA ASP A 205 -12.60 7.94 -17.49
C ASP A 205 -12.82 9.43 -17.13
N GLU A 206 -13.64 10.12 -17.94
CA GLU A 206 -13.93 11.56 -17.77
C GLU A 206 -14.69 11.87 -16.47
N ASP A 207 -15.58 10.96 -16.02
CA ASP A 207 -16.28 11.07 -14.73
C ASP A 207 -15.26 11.13 -13.60
N PHE A 208 -14.30 10.20 -13.62
CA PHE A 208 -13.23 10.15 -12.65
C PHE A 208 -12.32 11.36 -12.74
N GLN A 209 -11.86 11.78 -13.92
CA GLN A 209 -10.96 12.95 -14.02
C GLN A 209 -11.61 14.23 -13.50
N THR A 210 -12.91 14.39 -13.68
CA THR A 210 -13.65 15.54 -13.14
C THR A 210 -13.85 15.45 -11.63
N ARG A 211 -14.00 14.24 -11.08
CA ARG A 211 -14.45 13.98 -9.70
C ARG A 211 -13.46 13.16 -8.86
N TYR A 212 -12.19 13.08 -9.26
CA TYR A 212 -11.18 12.23 -8.61
C TYR A 212 -10.99 12.58 -7.14
N TRP A 213 -11.17 13.88 -6.80
CA TRP A 213 -11.09 14.37 -5.44
C TRP A 213 -12.03 13.61 -4.50
N ARG A 214 -13.23 13.20 -4.95
CA ARG A 214 -14.19 12.43 -4.12
C ARG A 214 -13.62 11.09 -3.68
N VAL A 215 -12.81 10.46 -4.53
CA VAL A 215 -12.18 9.16 -4.24
C VAL A 215 -10.98 9.36 -3.33
N ILE A 216 -10.17 10.41 -3.58
CA ILE A 216 -9.01 10.72 -2.74
C ILE A 216 -9.42 11.24 -1.35
N THR A 217 -10.57 11.89 -1.21
CA THR A 217 -11.05 12.38 0.10
C THR A 217 -11.62 11.28 0.99
N ARG A 218 -12.07 10.14 0.43
CA ARG A 218 -12.70 9.05 1.20
C ARG A 218 -11.80 8.48 2.30
N PRO A 219 -10.51 8.17 2.07
CA PRO A 219 -9.59 7.74 3.12
C PRO A 219 -9.52 8.67 4.34
N PHE A 220 -9.78 9.98 4.20
CA PHE A 220 -9.82 10.90 5.36
C PHE A 220 -10.99 10.64 6.30
N ALA A 221 -12.03 9.92 5.86
CA ALA A 221 -13.10 9.45 6.75
C ALA A 221 -12.59 8.49 7.84
N PHE A 222 -11.38 7.94 7.69
CA PHE A 222 -10.69 7.24 8.77
C PHE A 222 -10.54 8.10 10.03
N LEU A 223 -10.50 9.44 9.91
CA LEU A 223 -10.50 10.34 11.06
C LEU A 223 -11.75 10.18 11.95
N PHE A 224 -12.92 9.85 11.39
CA PHE A 224 -14.11 9.58 12.21
C PHE A 224 -13.93 8.31 13.07
N ILE A 225 -13.21 7.31 12.55
CA ILE A 225 -12.84 6.10 13.30
C ILE A 225 -11.84 6.44 14.40
N VAL A 226 -10.85 7.29 14.10
CA VAL A 226 -9.90 7.80 15.11
C VAL A 226 -10.64 8.54 16.23
N PHE A 227 -11.59 9.43 15.89
CA PHE A 227 -12.42 10.11 16.88
C PHE A 227 -13.27 9.14 17.68
N PHE A 228 -13.81 8.09 17.06
CA PHE A 228 -14.56 7.04 17.75
C PHE A 228 -13.70 6.27 18.77
N ILE A 229 -12.45 6.00 18.43
CA ILE A 229 -11.49 5.33 19.33
C ILE A 229 -11.06 6.23 20.48
N ILE A 230 -10.76 7.51 20.21
CA ILE A 230 -10.16 8.45 21.18
C ILE A 230 -11.20 9.18 22.03
N LEU A 231 -12.25 9.73 21.39
CA LEU A 231 -13.26 10.60 22.03
C LEU A 231 -14.52 9.84 22.46
N GLY A 232 -14.64 8.57 22.08
CA GLY A 232 -15.80 7.71 22.36
C GLY A 232 -16.94 7.84 21.35
N GLN A 233 -17.92 6.94 21.46
CA GLN A 233 -19.03 6.78 20.52
C GLN A 233 -19.89 8.05 20.39
N PHE A 234 -20.29 8.65 21.51
CA PHE A 234 -21.16 9.84 21.52
C PHE A 234 -20.54 11.01 20.75
N SER A 235 -19.28 11.35 21.05
CA SER A 235 -18.54 12.43 20.40
C SER A 235 -18.37 12.18 18.90
N ALA A 236 -18.01 10.95 18.52
CA ALA A 236 -17.84 10.59 17.11
C ALA A 236 -19.14 10.63 16.32
N LEU A 237 -20.27 10.21 16.92
CA LEU A 237 -21.60 10.32 16.32
C LEU A 237 -22.00 11.78 16.13
N ILE A 238 -21.74 12.67 17.08
CA ILE A 238 -22.00 14.11 16.90
C ILE A 238 -21.17 14.67 15.74
N ILE A 239 -19.87 14.42 15.72
CA ILE A 239 -18.96 14.95 14.69
C ILE A 239 -19.37 14.42 13.30
N ASN A 240 -19.56 13.11 13.16
CA ASN A 240 -20.01 12.50 11.92
C ASN A 240 -21.41 12.97 11.52
N GLY A 241 -22.34 13.03 12.47
CA GLY A 241 -23.73 13.43 12.27
C GLY A 241 -23.86 14.88 11.80
N ILE A 242 -23.09 15.81 12.36
CA ILE A 242 -23.05 17.20 11.88
C ILE A 242 -22.62 17.25 10.41
N VAL A 243 -21.54 16.54 10.06
CA VAL A 243 -21.05 16.49 8.67
C VAL A 243 -22.10 15.84 7.77
N ALA A 244 -22.70 14.72 8.18
CA ALA A 244 -23.76 14.04 7.44
C ALA A 244 -24.98 14.96 7.23
N CYS A 245 -25.44 15.68 8.26
CA CYS A 245 -26.55 16.64 8.18
C CYS A 245 -26.27 17.76 7.17
N VAL A 246 -25.05 18.30 7.13
CA VAL A 246 -24.66 19.30 6.12
C VAL A 246 -24.79 18.71 4.72
N PHE A 247 -24.28 17.50 4.47
CA PHE A 247 -24.39 16.85 3.16
C PHE A 247 -25.83 16.49 2.77
N ILE A 248 -26.64 16.01 3.72
CA ILE A 248 -28.08 15.77 3.53
C ILE A 248 -28.79 17.07 3.15
N PHE A 249 -28.53 18.16 3.88
CA PHE A 249 -29.13 19.46 3.60
C PHE A 249 -28.76 19.97 2.20
N LEU A 250 -27.49 19.85 1.81
CA LEU A 250 -27.03 20.21 0.46
C LEU A 250 -27.70 19.36 -0.63
N ASP A 251 -27.85 18.05 -0.41
CA ASP A 251 -28.55 17.17 -1.35
C ASP A 251 -30.05 17.49 -1.44
N ILE A 252 -30.71 17.80 -0.32
CA ILE A 252 -32.11 18.26 -0.29
C ILE A 252 -32.25 19.54 -1.10
N LEU A 253 -31.44 20.58 -0.81
CA LEU A 253 -31.45 21.83 -1.55
C LEU A 253 -31.24 21.60 -3.05
N ARG A 254 -30.31 20.72 -3.43
CA ARG A 254 -30.07 20.35 -4.83
C ARG A 254 -31.30 19.73 -5.47
N ILE A 255 -31.89 18.71 -4.85
CA ILE A 255 -33.05 17.97 -5.38
C ILE A 255 -34.28 18.89 -5.51
N PHE A 256 -34.48 19.80 -4.55
CA PHE A 256 -35.57 20.78 -4.60
C PHE A 256 -35.31 21.88 -5.66
N HIS A 257 -34.11 22.44 -5.71
CA HIS A 257 -33.79 23.53 -6.63
C HIS A 257 -33.80 23.07 -8.09
N GLU A 258 -33.40 21.83 -8.36
CA GLU A 258 -33.45 21.27 -9.72
C GLU A 258 -34.87 21.07 -10.25
N LYS A 259 -35.84 20.76 -9.37
CA LYS A 259 -37.26 20.81 -9.73
C LYS A 259 -37.70 22.22 -10.17
N SER A 260 -36.94 23.27 -9.83
CA SER A 260 -37.22 24.68 -10.17
C SER A 260 -36.29 25.30 -11.22
N SER A 261 -35.10 24.74 -11.46
CA SER A 261 -34.05 25.36 -12.28
C SER A 261 -33.34 24.32 -13.15
N ALA A 262 -33.52 24.43 -14.46
CA ALA A 262 -32.81 23.66 -15.49
C ALA A 262 -31.31 24.01 -15.61
N LEU A 263 -30.81 24.97 -14.82
CA LEU A 263 -29.43 25.44 -14.85
C LEU A 263 -28.61 24.77 -13.73
N MET A 264 -27.97 23.64 -14.03
CA MET A 264 -26.77 23.27 -13.29
C MET A 264 -25.63 24.17 -13.75
N THR A 265 -25.24 25.14 -12.91
CA THR A 265 -23.93 25.82 -13.04
C THR A 265 -22.81 24.79 -13.17
N GLU A 266 -21.78 25.09 -13.98
CA GLU A 266 -20.63 24.18 -14.19
C GLU A 266 -20.02 23.64 -12.88
N ARG A 267 -20.04 24.42 -11.80
CA ARG A 267 -19.55 24.02 -10.49
C ARG A 267 -20.27 22.79 -9.93
N ALA A 268 -21.59 22.68 -10.13
CA ALA A 268 -22.37 21.57 -9.61
C ALA A 268 -22.10 20.27 -10.39
N LYS A 269 -21.80 20.36 -11.69
CA LYS A 269 -21.36 19.21 -12.51
C LYS A 269 -20.01 18.64 -12.06
N ARG A 270 -19.15 19.46 -11.44
CA ARG A 270 -17.87 18.99 -10.86
C ARG A 270 -18.02 18.25 -9.53
N VAL A 271 -19.20 18.33 -8.89
CA VAL A 271 -19.45 17.73 -7.58
C VAL A 271 -20.32 16.48 -7.69
N TYR A 272 -21.42 16.54 -8.43
CA TYR A 272 -22.44 15.48 -8.47
C TYR A 272 -22.41 14.70 -9.78
N ARG A 273 -22.84 13.43 -9.71
CA ARG A 273 -23.04 12.57 -10.90
C ARG A 273 -24.41 12.82 -11.50
N GLU A 274 -24.56 12.58 -12.80
CA GLU A 274 -25.87 12.67 -13.47
C GLU A 274 -26.89 11.67 -12.91
N GLU A 275 -26.44 10.49 -12.51
CA GLU A 275 -27.30 9.47 -11.87
C GLU A 275 -27.71 9.85 -10.43
N GLU A 276 -26.91 10.69 -9.76
CA GLU A 276 -27.16 11.18 -8.40
C GLU A 276 -28.05 12.44 -8.39
N ARG A 277 -28.55 12.83 -9.56
CA ARG A 277 -29.23 14.11 -9.76
C ARG A 277 -30.54 14.21 -8.96
N LYS A 278 -31.35 13.14 -8.97
CA LYS A 278 -32.64 13.04 -8.27
C LYS A 278 -32.59 12.22 -6.98
N THR A 279 -31.42 11.76 -6.57
CA THR A 279 -31.22 10.83 -5.45
C THR A 279 -30.15 11.37 -4.49
N PHE A 280 -30.05 10.84 -3.28
CA PHE A 280 -28.94 11.22 -2.40
C PHE A 280 -27.59 10.84 -3.02
N SER A 281 -26.59 11.71 -2.87
CA SER A 281 -25.26 11.50 -3.40
C SER A 281 -24.55 10.34 -2.69
N SER A 282 -23.59 9.70 -3.36
CA SER A 282 -22.80 8.63 -2.73
C SER A 282 -21.96 9.11 -1.55
N MET A 283 -21.68 10.42 -1.43
CA MET A 283 -21.01 10.97 -0.24
C MET A 283 -21.97 11.00 0.95
N THR A 284 -23.21 11.43 0.73
CA THR A 284 -24.26 11.43 1.75
C THR A 284 -24.58 10.02 2.21
N THR A 285 -24.79 9.08 1.27
CA THR A 285 -25.07 7.69 1.64
C THR A 285 -23.90 7.06 2.39
N PHE A 286 -22.67 7.34 1.99
CA PHE A 286 -21.46 6.91 2.70
C PHE A 286 -21.39 7.45 4.14
N LEU A 287 -21.63 8.76 4.34
CA LEU A 287 -21.58 9.36 5.68
C LEU A 287 -22.69 8.83 6.58
N VAL A 288 -23.90 8.66 6.03
CA VAL A 288 -25.03 8.05 6.75
C VAL A 288 -24.74 6.60 7.10
N ALA A 289 -24.15 5.83 6.19
CA ALA A 289 -23.75 4.45 6.46
C ALA A 289 -22.71 4.37 7.58
N LEU A 290 -21.71 5.26 7.54
CA LEU A 290 -20.71 5.37 8.59
C LEU A 290 -21.36 5.72 9.95
N PHE A 291 -22.27 6.70 9.98
CA PHE A 291 -23.03 7.06 11.18
C PHE A 291 -23.80 5.85 11.73
N ILE A 292 -24.56 5.15 10.87
CA ILE A 292 -25.36 3.99 11.25
C ILE A 292 -24.47 2.88 11.79
N SER A 293 -23.35 2.57 11.13
CA SER A 293 -22.40 1.56 11.60
C SER A 293 -21.81 1.88 12.97
N LEU A 294 -21.46 3.15 13.21
CA LEU A 294 -20.96 3.62 14.52
C LEU A 294 -22.04 3.64 15.60
N LEU A 295 -23.31 3.73 15.22
CA LEU A 295 -24.45 3.73 16.15
C LEU A 295 -24.89 2.32 16.52
N LEU A 296 -25.00 1.42 15.54
CA LEU A 296 -25.66 0.12 15.69
C LEU A 296 -24.73 -0.98 16.20
N PHE A 297 -23.46 -0.98 15.80
CA PHE A 297 -22.57 -2.10 16.08
C PHE A 297 -21.69 -1.85 17.29
N GLU A 298 -21.28 -2.94 17.95
CA GLU A 298 -20.25 -2.89 18.98
C GLU A 298 -18.94 -2.30 18.44
N LYS A 299 -18.16 -1.69 19.33
CA LYS A 299 -16.97 -0.88 19.00
C LYS A 299 -16.08 -1.51 17.93
N ASN A 300 -15.70 -2.78 18.09
CA ASN A 300 -14.77 -3.45 17.18
C ASN A 300 -15.40 -3.74 15.81
N ILE A 301 -16.66 -4.17 15.77
CA ILE A 301 -17.41 -4.45 14.54
C ILE A 301 -17.70 -3.15 13.77
N ALA A 302 -18.05 -2.08 14.49
CA ALA A 302 -18.25 -0.75 13.94
C ALA A 302 -16.98 -0.25 13.24
N ILE A 303 -15.81 -0.40 13.88
CA ILE A 303 -14.52 -0.05 13.30
C ILE A 303 -14.25 -0.90 12.05
N ALA A 304 -14.38 -2.23 12.14
CA ALA A 304 -14.08 -3.13 11.03
C ALA A 304 -14.96 -2.86 9.79
N SER A 305 -16.28 -2.80 9.96
CA SER A 305 -17.23 -2.51 8.87
C SER A 305 -17.00 -1.14 8.23
N SER A 306 -16.64 -0.13 9.04
CA SER A 306 -16.32 1.22 8.55
C SER A 306 -15.03 1.24 7.72
N ILE A 307 -13.99 0.52 8.14
CA ILE A 307 -12.75 0.38 7.36
C ILE A 307 -13.01 -0.31 6.02
N PHE A 308 -13.88 -1.34 6.00
CA PHE A 308 -14.25 -2.02 4.78
C PHE A 308 -14.93 -1.08 3.78
N LEU A 309 -15.85 -0.23 4.26
CA LEU A 309 -16.48 0.80 3.45
C LEU A 309 -15.47 1.82 2.89
N ILE A 310 -14.58 2.35 3.74
CA ILE A 310 -13.65 3.42 3.36
C ILE A 310 -12.67 2.95 2.30
N PHE A 311 -11.96 1.85 2.57
CA PHE A 311 -10.84 1.43 1.75
C PHE A 311 -11.24 0.46 0.64
N GLY A 312 -12.25 -0.37 0.87
CA GLY A 312 -12.72 -1.35 -0.10
C GLY A 312 -13.20 -0.66 -1.37
N ASP A 313 -14.16 0.25 -1.26
CA ASP A 313 -14.69 0.98 -2.42
C ASP A 313 -13.58 1.82 -3.10
N THR A 314 -12.76 2.51 -2.31
CA THR A 314 -11.65 3.33 -2.84
C THR A 314 -10.71 2.50 -3.71
N PHE A 315 -10.25 1.36 -3.20
CA PHE A 315 -9.36 0.47 -3.95
C PHE A 315 -10.10 -0.17 -5.13
N GLY A 316 -11.32 -0.65 -4.92
CA GLY A 316 -12.11 -1.30 -5.97
C GLY A 316 -12.34 -0.39 -7.17
N LYS A 317 -12.67 0.89 -6.90
CA LYS A 317 -12.83 1.90 -7.95
C LYS A 317 -11.52 2.26 -8.63
N ILE A 318 -10.44 2.53 -7.88
CA ILE A 318 -9.13 2.89 -8.45
C ILE A 318 -8.59 1.77 -9.34
N PHE A 319 -8.59 0.52 -8.85
CA PHE A 319 -8.07 -0.61 -9.60
C PHE A 319 -9.00 -1.01 -10.76
N GLY A 320 -10.31 -0.89 -10.57
CA GLY A 320 -11.29 -1.14 -11.61
C GLY A 320 -11.15 -0.19 -12.80
N LEU A 321 -10.92 1.11 -12.54
CA LEU A 321 -10.75 2.11 -13.59
C LEU A 321 -9.34 2.10 -14.22
N ALA A 322 -8.29 1.82 -13.42
CA ALA A 322 -6.92 1.86 -13.92
C ALA A 322 -6.49 0.57 -14.64
N PHE A 323 -7.04 -0.58 -14.28
CA PHE A 323 -6.61 -1.90 -14.78
C PHE A 323 -7.76 -2.79 -15.26
N GLY A 324 -9.02 -2.34 -15.15
CA GLY A 324 -10.20 -3.12 -15.51
C GLY A 324 -10.17 -3.59 -16.96
N LYS A 325 -10.19 -4.91 -17.14
CA LYS A 325 -10.24 -5.56 -18.47
C LYS A 325 -11.36 -6.57 -18.57
N LYS A 326 -11.71 -7.21 -17.45
CA LYS A 326 -12.74 -8.26 -17.41
C LYS A 326 -13.96 -7.76 -16.64
N TRP A 327 -15.11 -7.74 -17.30
CA TRP A 327 -16.37 -7.36 -16.68
C TRP A 327 -16.95 -8.54 -15.90
N ILE A 328 -17.37 -8.29 -14.66
CA ILE A 328 -18.23 -9.20 -13.88
C ILE A 328 -19.68 -8.79 -14.12
N ILE A 329 -19.98 -7.51 -13.95
CA ILE A 329 -21.24 -6.89 -14.33
C ILE A 329 -20.93 -5.92 -15.46
N LYS A 330 -21.47 -6.22 -16.65
CA LYS A 330 -21.17 -5.49 -17.88
C LYS A 330 -21.33 -3.98 -17.67
N HIS A 331 -20.27 -3.23 -17.98
CA HIS A 331 -20.19 -1.76 -17.83
C HIS A 331 -20.34 -1.19 -16.41
N LYS A 332 -20.35 -2.01 -15.35
CA LYS A 332 -20.49 -1.53 -13.95
C LYS A 332 -19.36 -1.98 -13.02
N LYS A 333 -19.01 -3.27 -13.00
CA LYS A 333 -17.99 -3.84 -12.09
C LYS A 333 -17.02 -4.73 -12.85
N THR A 334 -15.73 -4.57 -12.57
CA THR A 334 -14.66 -5.36 -13.18
C THR A 334 -14.05 -6.34 -12.18
N LEU A 335 -13.44 -7.41 -12.70
CA LEU A 335 -12.72 -8.39 -11.88
C LEU A 335 -11.53 -7.74 -11.20
N GLU A 336 -10.78 -6.89 -11.90
CA GLU A 336 -9.63 -6.19 -11.34
C GLU A 336 -10.04 -5.21 -10.23
N GLY A 337 -11.21 -4.56 -10.36
CA GLY A 337 -11.77 -3.75 -9.28
C GLY A 337 -12.16 -4.58 -8.07
N THR A 338 -12.89 -5.67 -8.27
CA THR A 338 -13.30 -6.57 -7.18
C THR A 338 -12.10 -7.18 -6.46
N LEU A 339 -11.06 -7.57 -7.21
CA LEU A 339 -9.79 -8.04 -6.65
C LEU A 339 -9.06 -6.93 -5.90
N GLY A 340 -9.09 -5.69 -6.39
CA GLY A 340 -8.53 -4.53 -5.68
C GLY A 340 -9.25 -4.27 -4.34
N TYR A 341 -10.57 -4.42 -4.33
CA TYR A 341 -11.38 -4.37 -3.10
C TYR A 341 -10.94 -5.45 -2.11
N ILE A 342 -10.91 -6.71 -2.54
CA ILE A 342 -10.49 -7.85 -1.69
C ILE A 342 -9.06 -7.65 -1.18
N GLY A 343 -8.15 -7.20 -2.04
CA GLY A 343 -6.78 -6.88 -1.66
C GLY A 343 -6.69 -5.83 -0.55
N ALA A 344 -7.52 -4.79 -0.61
CA ALA A 344 -7.64 -3.82 0.47
C ALA A 344 -8.18 -4.46 1.75
N MET A 345 -9.24 -5.27 1.66
CA MET A 345 -9.83 -5.95 2.82
C MET A 345 -8.83 -6.87 3.52
N LEU A 346 -8.00 -7.57 2.75
CA LEU A 346 -6.88 -8.32 3.32
C LEU A 346 -5.97 -7.35 4.05
N ILE A 347 -5.31 -6.41 3.35
CA ILE A 347 -4.32 -5.48 3.94
C ILE A 347 -4.84 -4.88 5.25
N PHE A 348 -6.01 -4.23 5.22
CA PHE A 348 -6.60 -3.58 6.39
C PHE A 348 -7.11 -4.58 7.43
N GLY A 349 -7.62 -5.74 7.01
CA GLY A 349 -8.05 -6.82 7.90
C GLY A 349 -6.91 -7.35 8.78
N TYR A 350 -5.66 -7.38 8.29
CA TYR A 350 -4.53 -7.78 9.13
C TYR A 350 -4.19 -6.77 10.22
N PHE A 351 -4.21 -5.47 9.89
CA PHE A 351 -4.07 -4.41 10.90
C PHE A 351 -5.20 -4.47 11.93
N LEU A 352 -6.42 -4.78 11.49
CA LEU A 352 -7.57 -4.94 12.37
C LEU A 352 -7.44 -6.15 13.29
N PHE A 353 -7.05 -7.31 12.75
CA PHE A 353 -6.90 -8.56 13.52
C PHE A 353 -5.94 -8.42 14.71
N THR A 354 -4.93 -7.60 14.55
CA THR A 354 -3.87 -7.38 15.56
C THR A 354 -4.18 -6.22 16.50
N SER A 355 -5.12 -5.35 16.14
CA SER A 355 -5.46 -4.14 16.90
C SER A 355 -6.84 -4.19 17.56
N LEU A 356 -7.73 -5.07 17.10
CA LEU A 356 -9.08 -5.26 17.63
C LEU A 356 -9.18 -6.61 18.34
N ASP A 357 -9.98 -6.63 19.40
CA ASP A 357 -10.37 -7.87 20.06
C ASP A 357 -11.52 -8.53 19.28
N LEU A 358 -11.19 -9.08 18.11
CA LEU A 358 -12.09 -9.87 17.27
C LEU A 358 -11.39 -11.13 16.80
N SER A 359 -12.14 -12.24 16.71
CA SER A 359 -11.59 -13.47 16.15
C SER A 359 -11.21 -13.26 14.67
N LEU A 360 -10.17 -13.96 14.23
CA LEU A 360 -9.75 -13.93 12.82
C LEU A 360 -10.90 -14.35 11.90
N TRP A 361 -11.75 -15.28 12.34
CA TRP A 361 -12.89 -15.78 11.58
C TRP A 361 -13.96 -14.71 11.37
N ILE A 362 -14.28 -13.91 12.39
CA ILE A 362 -15.22 -12.79 12.24
C ILE A 362 -14.71 -11.80 11.19
N LEU A 363 -13.42 -11.45 11.23
CA LEU A 363 -12.82 -10.54 10.25
C LEU A 363 -12.80 -11.13 8.84
N ILE A 364 -12.55 -12.43 8.69
CA ILE A 364 -12.63 -13.12 7.39
C ILE A 364 -14.07 -13.09 6.86
N ILE A 365 -15.07 -13.38 7.70
CA ILE A 365 -16.48 -13.31 7.33
C ILE A 365 -16.84 -11.89 6.86
N GLY A 366 -16.42 -10.87 7.60
CA GLY A 366 -16.59 -9.47 7.20
C GLY A 366 -15.93 -9.16 5.85
N CYS A 367 -14.67 -9.54 5.68
CA CYS A 367 -13.90 -9.34 4.45
C CYS A 367 -14.50 -10.03 3.23
N LEU A 368 -15.10 -11.22 3.39
CA LEU A 368 -15.71 -11.99 2.30
C LEU A 368 -17.13 -11.54 1.98
N THR A 369 -17.89 -11.10 2.98
CA THR A 369 -19.27 -10.63 2.78
C THR A 369 -19.33 -9.30 2.05
N ALA A 370 -18.42 -8.37 2.36
CA ALA A 370 -18.43 -7.03 1.79
C ALA A 370 -18.35 -7.00 0.24
N PRO A 371 -17.41 -7.70 -0.43
CA PRO A 371 -17.36 -7.79 -1.88
C PRO A 371 -18.59 -8.47 -2.49
N VAL A 372 -19.15 -9.48 -1.80
CA VAL A 372 -20.35 -10.18 -2.26
C VAL A 372 -21.55 -9.23 -2.22
N VAL A 373 -21.74 -8.48 -1.14
CA VAL A 373 -22.79 -7.46 -1.00
C VAL A 373 -22.63 -6.36 -2.04
N GLU A 374 -21.39 -5.93 -2.30
CA GLU A 374 -21.09 -4.94 -3.34
C GLU A 374 -21.54 -5.43 -4.73
N LEU A 375 -21.24 -6.68 -5.08
CA LEU A 375 -21.65 -7.31 -6.34
C LEU A 375 -23.17 -7.54 -6.44
N LEU A 376 -23.81 -7.88 -5.33
CA LEU A 376 -25.24 -8.21 -5.26
C LEU A 376 -26.15 -7.01 -5.01
N SER A 377 -25.63 -5.78 -4.96
CA SER A 377 -26.42 -4.56 -4.74
C SER A 377 -27.43 -4.32 -5.88
N MET A 378 -28.58 -5.01 -5.80
CA MET A 378 -29.70 -4.99 -6.75
C MET A 378 -30.56 -3.73 -6.57
N GLY A 379 -29.98 -2.56 -6.81
CA GLY A 379 -30.70 -1.27 -6.86
C GLY A 379 -30.62 -0.41 -5.59
N VAL A 380 -30.05 -0.92 -4.49
CA VAL A 380 -29.71 -0.12 -3.29
C VAL A 380 -28.27 0.37 -3.38
N ASN A 381 -27.98 1.56 -2.86
CA ASN A 381 -26.63 2.15 -2.88
C ASN A 381 -25.64 1.26 -2.11
N ASP A 382 -24.60 0.77 -2.79
CA ASP A 382 -23.56 -0.11 -2.25
C ASP A 382 -22.80 0.52 -1.08
N ASN A 383 -22.61 1.85 -1.10
CA ASN A 383 -22.00 2.58 0.01
C ASN A 383 -22.84 2.54 1.30
N LEU A 384 -24.14 2.19 1.23
CA LEU A 384 -25.00 2.02 2.39
C LEU A 384 -25.09 0.56 2.83
N THR A 385 -25.28 -0.35 1.89
CA THR A 385 -25.56 -1.77 2.21
C THR A 385 -24.33 -2.51 2.71
N VAL A 386 -23.16 -2.28 2.13
CA VAL A 386 -21.92 -3.01 2.47
C VAL A 386 -21.59 -2.94 3.96
N PRO A 387 -21.41 -1.76 4.60
CA PRO A 387 -21.00 -1.68 5.99
C PRO A 387 -22.09 -2.19 6.95
N ILE A 388 -23.36 -1.99 6.63
CA ILE A 388 -24.49 -2.43 7.48
C ILE A 388 -24.62 -3.95 7.41
N ILE A 389 -24.63 -4.55 6.22
CA ILE A 389 -24.81 -5.99 6.06
C ILE A 389 -23.57 -6.73 6.57
N SER A 390 -22.35 -6.29 6.22
CA SER A 390 -21.12 -6.90 6.75
C SER A 390 -21.03 -6.76 8.27
N GLY A 391 -21.40 -5.61 8.83
CA GLY A 391 -21.46 -5.41 10.29
C GLY A 391 -22.48 -6.33 10.96
N ALA A 392 -23.67 -6.48 10.37
CA ALA A 392 -24.71 -7.36 10.90
C ALA A 392 -24.28 -8.83 10.87
N ILE A 393 -23.66 -9.30 9.78
CA ILE A 393 -23.17 -10.68 9.67
C ILE A 393 -22.04 -10.92 10.68
N MET A 394 -21.09 -9.99 10.82
CA MET A 394 -20.04 -10.08 11.84
C MET A 394 -20.63 -10.11 13.26
N THR A 395 -21.69 -9.34 13.52
CA THR A 395 -22.39 -9.33 14.80
C THR A 395 -23.02 -10.69 15.09
N VAL A 396 -23.75 -11.26 14.11
CA VAL A 396 -24.32 -12.60 14.24
C VAL A 396 -23.23 -13.64 14.49
N ALA A 397 -22.12 -13.59 13.76
CA ALA A 397 -20.99 -14.51 13.95
C ALA A 397 -20.40 -14.41 15.37
N LEU A 398 -20.22 -13.18 15.88
CA LEU A 398 -19.76 -12.94 17.25
C LEU A 398 -20.73 -13.52 18.28
N PHE A 399 -22.05 -13.32 18.11
CA PHE A 399 -23.08 -13.91 18.98
C PHE A 399 -23.09 -15.45 18.92
N MET A 400 -22.72 -16.05 17.79
CA MET A 400 -22.61 -17.50 17.61
C MET A 400 -21.33 -18.10 18.19
N GLY A 401 -20.41 -17.29 18.73
CA GLY A 401 -19.16 -17.76 19.32
C GLY A 401 -18.11 -18.22 18.31
N ILE A 402 -18.20 -17.74 17.06
CA ILE A 402 -17.18 -17.90 16.00
C ILE A 402 -16.07 -16.87 16.21
#